data_AF-A0A3P7M4A6-F1
#
_entry.id   AF-A0A3P7M4A6-F1
#
_cell.length_a   1.000
_cell.length_b   1.000
_cell.length_c   1.000
_cell.angle_alpha   90.00
_cell.angle_beta   90.00
_cell.angle_gamma   90.00
#
_symmetry.space_group_name_H-M   'P 1'
#
loop_
_entity.id
_entity.type
_entity.pdbx_description
1 polymer ?
#
loop_
_entity_poly.entity_id
_entity_poly.type
_entity_poly.pdbx_seq_one_letter_code
_entity_poly.pdbx_strand_id
1 'polypeptide(L)' 'MYMTVKRVSEKLSEHFGADSLTISIQDGKNAGQSVPLAAHDKVANRKYRSAEEMAAEALIFRKFFYDDNGQPLPCSQCS' A
#
# COMPACT_ATOMS: atom_id res chain seq x y z
N MET A 1 10.08 6.16 6.36
CA MET A 1 9.23 6.05 5.15
C MET A 1 9.86 5.14 4.10
N TYR A 2 11.08 5.41 3.64
CA TYR A 2 11.72 4.65 2.56
C TYR A 2 11.81 3.13 2.80
N MET A 3 12.23 2.68 3.98
CA MET A 3 12.39 1.24 4.26
C MET A 3 11.07 0.45 4.18
N THR A 4 9.97 1.05 4.64
CA THR A 4 8.63 0.46 4.50
C THR A 4 8.21 0.39 3.04
N VAL A 5 8.49 1.44 2.27
CA VAL A 5 8.19 1.48 0.83
C VAL A 5 8.97 0.40 0.09
N LYS A 6 10.27 0.24 0.35
CA LYS A 6 11.08 -0.84 -0.24
C LYS A 6 10.47 -2.21 0.04
N ARG A 7 10.16 -2.51 1.30
CA ARG A 7 9.59 -3.80 1.71
C ARG A 7 8.23 -4.09 1.09
N VAL A 8 7.37 -3.07 0.94
CA VAL A 8 6.07 -3.22 0.26
C VAL A 8 6.25 -3.38 -1.25
N SER A 9 7.18 -2.62 -1.83
CA SER A 9 7.45 -2.62 -3.27
C SER A 9 7.85 -4.00 -3.79
N GLU A 10 8.73 -4.70 -3.08
CA GLU A 10 9.17 -6.06 -3.43
C GLU A 10 8.00 -7.05 -3.47
N LYS A 11 7.14 -7.02 -2.45
CA LYS A 11 5.98 -7.93 -2.38
C LYS A 11 4.91 -7.62 -3.41
N LEU A 12 4.71 -6.35 -3.77
CA LEU A 12 3.76 -5.98 -4.82
C LEU A 12 4.28 -6.38 -6.21
N SER A 13 5.57 -6.19 -6.49
CA SER A 13 6.18 -6.66 -7.74
C SER A 13 6.02 -8.17 -7.92
N GLU A 14 6.32 -8.94 -6.87
CA GLU A 14 6.14 -10.40 -6.86
C GLU A 14 4.66 -10.79 -7.08
N HIS A 15 3.74 -10.18 -6.34
CA HIS A 15 2.32 -10.54 -6.40
C HIS A 15 1.67 -10.25 -7.77
N PHE A 16 2.03 -9.13 -8.39
CA PHE A 16 1.47 -8.72 -9.68
C PHE A 16 2.32 -9.17 -10.88
N GLY A 17 3.46 -9.85 -10.66
CA GLY A 17 4.38 -10.22 -11.73
C GLY A 17 4.92 -9.01 -12.49
N ALA A 18 5.19 -7.90 -11.78
CA ALA A 18 5.61 -6.64 -12.37
C ALA A 18 7.13 -6.45 -12.28
N ASP A 19 7.75 -5.99 -13.37
CA ASP A 19 9.20 -5.76 -13.44
C ASP A 19 9.64 -4.42 -12.84
N SER A 20 8.73 -3.44 -12.76
CA SER A 20 9.05 -2.09 -12.29
C SER A 20 7.85 -1.40 -11.64
N LEU A 21 8.15 -0.39 -10.84
CA LEU A 21 7.19 0.37 -10.04
C LEU A 21 7.56 1.85 -10.11
N THR A 22 6.57 2.73 -10.03
CA THR A 22 6.80 4.17 -9.85
C THR A 22 6.29 4.60 -8.48
N ILE A 23 7.18 5.17 -7.66
CA ILE A 23 6.83 5.75 -6.36
C ILE A 23 6.80 7.27 -6.53
N SER A 24 5.69 7.91 -6.19
CA SER A 24 5.53 9.37 -6.29
C SER A 24 5.06 9.94 -4.95
N ILE A 25 5.55 11.13 -4.62
CA ILE A 25 5.13 11.90 -3.45
C ILE A 25 4.62 13.24 -3.96
N GLN A 26 3.36 13.55 -3.65
CA GLN A 26 2.74 14.83 -3.99
C GLN A 26 2.79 15.75 -2.77
N ASP A 27 3.97 16.30 -2.50
CA ASP A 27 4.20 17.16 -1.33
C ASP A 27 3.73 18.60 -1.61
N GLY A 28 2.47 18.87 -1.29
CA GLY A 28 1.84 20.18 -1.44
C GLY A 28 1.01 20.37 -2.72
N LYS A 29 0.24 21.46 -2.73
CA LYS A 29 -0.76 21.77 -3.78
C LYS A 29 -0.15 21.81 -5.19
N ASN A 30 1.04 22.38 -5.33
CA ASN A 30 1.72 22.50 -6.63
C ASN A 30 2.29 21.17 -7.15
N ALA A 31 2.49 20.19 -6.26
CA ALA A 31 2.87 18.82 -6.62
C ALA A 31 1.65 17.95 -7.01
N GLY A 32 0.46 18.54 -7.09
CA GLY A 32 -0.78 17.84 -7.42
C GLY A 32 -1.46 17.16 -6.23
N GLN A 33 -1.11 17.51 -4.99
CA GLN A 33 -1.77 16.97 -3.80
C GLN A 33 -3.27 17.30 -3.81
N SER A 34 -4.07 16.30 -4.15
CA SER A 34 -5.52 16.47 -4.31
C SER A 34 -6.28 16.50 -2.99
N VAL A 35 -5.71 15.92 -1.92
CA VAL A 35 -6.34 15.91 -0.61
C VAL A 35 -5.29 16.05 0.50
N PRO A 36 -5.44 17.01 1.42
CA PRO A 36 -4.67 17.01 2.66
C PRO A 36 -4.93 15.72 3.43
N LEU A 37 -3.92 15.20 4.13
CA LEU A 37 -4.02 13.92 4.84
C LEU A 37 -5.27 13.82 5.74
N ALA A 38 -5.65 14.92 6.41
CA ALA A 38 -6.81 15.00 7.30
C ALA A 38 -8.20 14.89 6.61
N ALA A 39 -8.25 14.96 5.29
CA ALA A 39 -9.49 14.93 4.51
C ALA A 39 -9.51 13.85 3.41
N HIS A 40 -8.47 12.99 3.34
CA HIS A 40 -8.25 12.02 2.25
C HIS A 40 -9.42 11.04 2.02
N ASP A 41 -10.23 10.81 3.05
CA ASP A 41 -11.41 9.94 3.09
C ASP A 41 -12.75 10.67 2.90
N LYS A 42 -12.78 12.01 2.79
CA LYS A 42 -14.02 12.82 2.87
C LYS A 42 -14.49 13.43 1.54
N VAL A 43 -14.01 12.92 0.39
CA VAL A 43 -14.28 13.55 -0.91
C VAL A 43 -15.54 12.97 -1.57
N ALA A 44 -16.56 13.82 -1.76
CA ALA A 44 -17.91 13.41 -2.17
C ALA A 44 -18.04 12.79 -3.58
N ASN A 45 -17.16 13.11 -4.53
CA ASN A 45 -17.28 12.70 -5.94
C ASN A 45 -16.32 11.57 -6.36
N ARG A 46 -15.69 10.88 -5.41
CA ARG A 46 -14.81 9.74 -5.74
C ARG A 46 -15.62 8.45 -5.76
N LYS A 47 -15.51 7.69 -6.86
CA LYS A 47 -15.97 6.30 -6.89
C LYS A 47 -15.02 5.46 -6.06
N TYR A 48 -15.32 5.32 -4.77
CA TYR A 48 -14.59 4.40 -3.91
C TYR A 48 -14.93 2.96 -4.28
N ARG A 49 -13.95 2.06 -4.18
CA ARG A 49 -14.20 0.62 -4.12
C ARG A 49 -15.02 0.32 -2.85
N SER A 50 -15.81 -0.75 -2.86
CA SER A 50 -16.58 -1.11 -1.68
C SER A 50 -15.66 -1.43 -0.49
N ALA A 51 -16.16 -1.23 0.74
CA ALA A 51 -15.39 -1.53 1.94
C ALA A 51 -15.03 -3.02 2.04
N GLU A 52 -15.93 -3.89 1.57
CA GLU A 52 -15.72 -5.34 1.53
C GLU A 52 -14.58 -5.74 0.59
N GLU A 53 -14.58 -5.23 -0.66
CA GLU A 53 -13.50 -5.47 -1.61
C GLU A 53 -12.14 -4.97 -1.09
N MET A 54 -12.13 -3.79 -0.45
CA MET A 54 -10.92 -3.21 0.12
C MET A 54 -10.40 -4.04 1.30
N ALA A 55 -11.30 -4.55 2.14
CA ALA A 55 -10.96 -5.43 3.26
C ALA A 55 -10.42 -6.78 2.76
N ALA A 56 -11.05 -7.38 1.74
CA ALA A 56 -10.61 -8.64 1.15
C ALA A 56 -9.20 -8.53 0.56
N GLU A 57 -8.91 -7.47 -0.19
CA GLU A 57 -7.57 -7.22 -0.73
C GLU A 57 -6.54 -6.97 0.38
N ALA A 58 -6.90 -6.18 1.40
CA ALA A 58 -6.01 -5.93 2.54
C ALA A 58 -5.66 -7.21 3.30
N LEU A 59 -6.59 -8.17 3.42
CA LEU A 59 -6.32 -9.48 4.02
C LEU A 59 -5.32 -10.30 3.19
N ILE A 60 -5.38 -10.22 1.86
CA ILE A 60 -4.39 -10.87 0.98
C ILE A 60 -3.01 -10.27 1.22
N PHE A 61 -2.88 -8.94 1.19
CA PHE A 61 -1.58 -8.27 1.37
C PHE A 61 -1.01 -8.45 2.77
N ARG A 62 -1.85 -8.55 3.80
CA ARG A 62 -1.40 -8.78 5.18
C ARG A 62 -0.61 -10.08 5.31
N LYS A 63 -1.00 -11.12 4.56
CA LYS A 63 -0.31 -12.43 4.54
C LYS A 63 1.11 -12.35 3.98
N PHE A 64 1.48 -11.30 3.25
CA PHE A 64 2.86 -11.10 2.80
C PHE A 64 3.81 -10.72 3.93
N PHE A 65 3.29 -10.26 5.07
CA PHE A 65 4.10 -9.71 6.16
C PHE A 65 3.85 -10.39 7.51
N TYR A 66 2.69 -11.02 7.69
CA TYR A 66 2.27 -11.61 8.96
C TYR A 66 1.69 -13.02 8.77
N ASP A 67 1.85 -13.86 9.78
CA ASP A 67 1.20 -15.16 9.86
C ASP A 67 -0.28 -15.04 10.30
N ASP A 68 -0.98 -16.18 10.37
CA ASP A 68 -2.37 -16.25 10.81
C ASP A 68 -2.58 -15.85 12.29
N ASN A 69 -1.51 -15.86 13.09
CA ASN A 69 -1.51 -15.41 14.49
C ASN A 69 -1.17 -13.91 14.62
N GLY A 70 -0.95 -13.21 13.49
CA GLY A 70 -0.58 -11.80 13.44
C GLY A 70 0.88 -11.51 13.82
N GLN A 71 1.73 -12.54 13.96
CA GLN A 71 3.17 -12.39 14.15
C GLN A 71 3.85 -12.06 12.82
N PRO A 72 4.88 -11.18 12.81
CA PRO A 72 5.60 -10.87 11.60
C PRO A 72 6.31 -12.11 11.06
N LEU A 73 6.21 -12.34 9.74
CA LEU A 73 6.95 -13.41 9.09
C LEU A 73 8.47 -13.16 9.23
N PRO A 74 9.27 -14.22 9.47
CA PRO A 74 10.71 -14.07 9.60
C PRO A 74 11.31 -13.45 8.33
N CYS A 75 12.21 -12.47 8.48
CA CYS A 75 12.94 -11.92 7.32
C CYS A 75 13.92 -12.96 6.81
N SER A 76 13.49 -13.85 5.92
CA SER A 76 14.38 -14.83 5.29
C SER A 76 15.13 -14.28 4.07
N GLN A 77 14.90 -13.02 3.67
CA GLN A 77 15.48 -12.42 2.46
C GLN A 77 15.75 -10.91 2.64
N CYS A 78 16.38 -10.55 3.76
CA CYS A 78 16.99 -9.24 3.91
C CYS A 78 18.33 -9.25 3.15
N SER A 79 18.29 -9.17 1.81
CA SER A 79 19.45 -8.91 0.93
C SER A 79 19.30 -7.57 0.24
#